data_AF-A0AAD9FDF6-F1
#
_entry.id   AF-A0AAD9FDF6-F1
#
_cell.length_a   1.000
_cell.length_b   1.000
_cell.length_c   1.000
_cell.angle_alpha   90.00
_cell.angle_beta   90.00
_cell.angle_gamma   90.00
#
_symmetry.space_group_name_H-M   'P 1'
#
loop_
_entity.id
_entity.type
_entity.pdbx_description
1 polymer ?
#
loop_
_entity_poly.entity_id
_entity_poly.type
_entity_poly.pdbx_seq_one_letter_code
_entity_poly.pdbx_strand_id
1 'polypeptide(L)'
;MGAVTDDEVIRKRLLIDGDGAGDDRRINVLLKSFTKWCNSPGTPEEGFTQYQRVMATLGQCEFSMGKTLMVYDMNLREMENYEKIYTNIEQNITSSTMLWLRLSSNIQTDMKHLSSWKRLTKNSSSYAKLELRKKQFHVLLSTIQELQQTLENDEKSDNDDNQESPVQTGE
;
A
#
# COMPACT_ATOMS: atom_id res chain seq x y z
N MET A 1 11.09 -7.47 -49.90
CA MET A 1 10.43 -8.43 -49.00
C MET A 1 11.25 -8.47 -47.73
N GLY A 2 10.70 -7.98 -46.61
CA GLY A 2 11.40 -8.03 -45.33
C GLY A 2 11.51 -9.48 -44.85
N ALA A 3 12.67 -9.85 -44.29
CA ALA A 3 12.88 -11.17 -43.71
C ALA A 3 11.87 -11.37 -42.56
N VAL A 4 11.06 -12.42 -42.66
CA VAL A 4 10.13 -12.80 -41.60
C VAL A 4 10.97 -13.17 -40.38
N THR A 5 10.74 -12.49 -39.25
CA THR A 5 11.49 -12.76 -38.02
C THR A 5 10.97 -14.04 -37.37
N ASP A 6 11.82 -14.75 -36.64
CA ASP A 6 11.44 -16.00 -35.96
C ASP A 6 10.23 -15.80 -35.03
N ASP A 7 10.12 -14.65 -34.36
CA ASP A 7 8.95 -14.28 -33.55
C ASP A 7 7.64 -14.16 -34.35
N GLU A 8 7.74 -13.73 -35.60
CA GLU A 8 6.57 -13.64 -36.48
C GLU A 8 6.16 -15.02 -36.99
N VAL A 9 7.14 -15.91 -37.25
CA VAL A 9 6.90 -17.33 -37.57
C VAL A 9 6.26 -18.04 -36.38
N ILE A 10 6.78 -17.85 -35.17
CA ILE A 10 6.28 -18.46 -33.93
C ILE A 10 4.85 -17.98 -33.65
N ARG A 11 4.57 -16.67 -33.76
CA ARG A 11 3.20 -16.15 -33.59
C ARG A 11 2.22 -16.69 -34.62
N LYS A 12 2.61 -16.75 -35.90
CA LYS A 12 1.78 -17.33 -36.97
C LYS A 12 1.56 -18.83 -36.74
N ARG A 13 2.58 -19.55 -36.28
CA ARG A 13 2.49 -20.98 -35.96
C ARG A 13 1.58 -21.24 -34.77
N LEU A 14 1.70 -20.47 -33.69
CA LEU A 14 0.82 -20.56 -32.52
C LEU A 14 -0.64 -20.23 -32.84
N LEU A 15 -0.88 -19.28 -33.76
CA LEU A 15 -2.22 -18.96 -34.26
C LEU A 15 -2.83 -20.12 -35.08
N ILE A 16 -2.02 -20.88 -35.81
CA ILE A 16 -2.49 -22.00 -36.67
C ILE A 16 -2.58 -23.32 -35.90
N ASP A 17 -1.63 -23.61 -35.02
CA ASP A 17 -1.66 -24.80 -34.15
C ASP A 17 -2.70 -24.66 -33.01
N GLY A 18 -3.10 -23.42 -32.69
CA GLY A 18 -4.01 -23.11 -31.58
C GLY A 18 -3.44 -23.54 -30.22
N ASP A 19 -4.31 -23.61 -29.20
CA ASP A 19 -3.99 -24.12 -27.85
C ASP A 19 -3.77 -25.66 -27.81
N GLY A 20 -3.24 -26.26 -28.89
CA GLY A 20 -3.13 -27.71 -29.05
C GLY A 20 -4.43 -28.41 -29.48
N ALA A 21 -5.43 -27.67 -29.98
CA ALA A 21 -6.77 -28.19 -30.32
C ALA A 21 -6.81 -29.10 -31.57
N GLY A 22 -5.71 -29.23 -32.32
CA GLY A 22 -5.66 -30.06 -33.52
C GLY A 22 -6.47 -29.50 -34.69
N ASP A 23 -6.62 -28.18 -34.78
CA ASP A 23 -7.34 -27.49 -35.85
C ASP A 23 -6.60 -27.57 -37.19
N ASP A 24 -5.26 -27.37 -37.20
CA ASP A 24 -4.43 -27.63 -38.40
C ASP A 24 -4.59 -29.08 -38.89
N ARG A 25 -4.63 -30.03 -37.96
CA ARG A 25 -4.89 -31.45 -38.27
C ARG A 25 -6.28 -31.64 -38.87
N ARG A 26 -7.33 -31.01 -38.33
CA ARG A 26 -8.71 -31.09 -38.85
C ARG A 26 -8.84 -30.48 -40.24
N ILE A 27 -8.25 -29.31 -40.48
CA ILE A 27 -8.22 -28.67 -41.80
C ILE A 27 -7.46 -29.53 -42.80
N ASN A 28 -6.32 -30.11 -42.42
CA ASN A 28 -5.58 -31.05 -43.27
C ASN A 28 -6.39 -32.30 -43.61
N VAL A 29 -7.15 -32.85 -42.65
CA VAL A 29 -8.04 -34.00 -42.88
C VAL A 29 -9.19 -33.63 -43.82
N LEU A 30 -9.81 -32.46 -43.64
CA LEU A 30 -10.84 -31.93 -44.52
C LEU A 30 -10.32 -31.80 -45.95
N LEU A 31 -9.15 -31.18 -46.14
CA LEU A 31 -8.53 -30.99 -47.44
C LEU A 31 -8.25 -32.33 -48.13
N LYS A 32 -7.61 -33.28 -47.43
CA LYS A 32 -7.32 -34.62 -47.96
C LYS A 32 -8.61 -35.38 -48.32
N SER A 33 -9.63 -35.30 -47.48
CA SER A 33 -10.93 -35.94 -47.71
C SER A 33 -11.62 -35.36 -48.94
N PHE A 34 -11.58 -34.04 -49.10
CA PHE A 34 -12.15 -33.35 -50.26
C PHE A 34 -11.41 -33.71 -51.55
N THR A 35 -10.08 -33.62 -51.57
CA THR A 35 -9.28 -33.99 -52.74
C THR A 35 -9.50 -35.45 -53.14
N LYS A 36 -9.60 -36.36 -52.17
CA LYS A 36 -9.91 -37.77 -52.47
C LYS A 36 -11.29 -37.93 -53.07
N TRP A 37 -12.29 -37.24 -52.54
CA TRP A 37 -13.66 -37.29 -53.05
C TRP A 37 -13.76 -36.79 -54.50
N CYS A 38 -13.10 -35.67 -54.83
CA CYS A 38 -13.07 -35.13 -56.19
C CYS A 38 -12.47 -36.08 -57.24
N ASN A 39 -11.57 -36.97 -56.83
CA ASN A 39 -10.85 -37.88 -57.73
C ASN A 39 -11.33 -39.34 -57.61
N SER A 40 -12.39 -39.60 -56.83
CA SER A 40 -12.90 -40.95 -56.62
C SER A 40 -13.79 -41.36 -57.80
N PRO A 41 -13.55 -42.50 -58.48
CA PRO A 41 -14.45 -43.04 -59.50
C PRO A 41 -15.70 -43.71 -58.89
N GLY A 42 -16.15 -43.21 -57.74
CA GLY A 42 -17.16 -43.84 -56.88
C GLY A 42 -18.58 -43.76 -57.44
N THR A 43 -19.47 -44.58 -56.89
CA THR A 43 -20.89 -44.54 -57.25
C THR A 43 -21.55 -43.25 -56.72
N PRO A 44 -22.73 -42.85 -57.24
CA PRO A 44 -23.45 -41.69 -56.74
C PRO A 44 -23.74 -41.73 -55.22
N GLU A 45 -24.05 -42.90 -54.67
CA GLU A 45 -24.31 -43.08 -53.23
C GLU A 45 -23.05 -42.94 -52.36
N GLU A 46 -21.91 -43.46 -52.84
CA GLU A 46 -20.61 -43.24 -52.19
C GLU A 46 -20.21 -41.77 -52.22
N GLY A 47 -20.46 -41.10 -53.35
CA GLY A 47 -20.21 -39.66 -53.52
C GLY A 47 -21.06 -38.82 -52.56
N PHE A 48 -22.34 -39.15 -52.40
CA PHE A 48 -23.22 -38.45 -51.45
C PHE A 48 -22.78 -38.63 -49.99
N THR A 49 -22.37 -39.85 -49.62
CA THR A 49 -21.84 -40.13 -48.27
C THR A 49 -20.55 -39.35 -47.98
N GLN A 50 -19.66 -39.24 -48.97
CA GLN A 50 -18.42 -38.47 -48.85
C GLN A 50 -18.70 -36.97 -48.75
N TYR A 51 -19.65 -36.44 -49.53
CA TYR A 51 -20.14 -35.06 -49.40
C TYR A 51 -20.61 -34.74 -47.98
N GLN A 52 -21.49 -35.57 -47.42
CA GLN A 52 -22.02 -35.34 -46.07
C GLN A 52 -20.90 -35.30 -45.01
N ARG A 53 -19.90 -36.18 -45.13
CA ARG A 53 -18.75 -36.20 -44.22
C ARG A 53 -17.88 -34.95 -44.34
N VAL A 54 -17.64 -34.48 -45.56
CA VAL A 54 -16.90 -33.24 -45.82
C VAL A 54 -17.65 -32.04 -45.23
N MET A 55 -18.96 -31.95 -45.45
CA MET A 55 -19.80 -30.89 -44.88
C MET A 55 -19.81 -30.89 -43.34
N ALA A 56 -19.92 -32.07 -42.72
CA ALA A 56 -19.88 -32.18 -41.26
C ALA A 56 -18.53 -31.73 -40.69
N THR A 57 -17.42 -32.08 -41.36
CA THR A 57 -16.07 -31.68 -40.93
C THR A 57 -15.88 -30.18 -41.13
N LEU A 58 -16.38 -29.60 -42.23
CA LEU A 58 -16.36 -28.15 -42.46
C LEU A 58 -17.12 -27.39 -41.36
N GLY A 59 -18.33 -27.83 -41.00
CA GLY A 59 -19.08 -27.22 -39.90
C GLY A 59 -18.37 -27.28 -38.55
N GLN A 60 -17.61 -28.36 -38.29
CA GLN A 60 -16.75 -28.43 -37.09
C GLN A 60 -15.59 -27.43 -37.12
N CYS A 61 -14.97 -27.22 -38.29
CA CYS A 61 -13.92 -26.20 -38.46
C CYS A 61 -14.48 -24.79 -38.23
N GLU A 62 -15.65 -24.48 -38.81
CA GLU A 62 -16.33 -23.19 -38.64
C GLU A 62 -16.69 -22.93 -37.17
N PHE A 63 -17.23 -23.94 -36.48
CA PHE A 63 -17.54 -23.83 -35.06
C PHE A 63 -16.29 -23.59 -34.21
N SER A 64 -15.19 -24.31 -34.49
CA SER A 64 -13.92 -24.14 -33.79
C SER A 64 -13.40 -22.71 -33.96
N MET A 65 -13.41 -22.21 -35.20
CA MET A 65 -13.00 -20.84 -35.55
C MET A 65 -13.84 -19.80 -34.81
N GLY A 66 -15.17 -19.97 -34.79
CA GLY A 66 -16.08 -19.08 -34.08
C GLY A 66 -15.78 -18.99 -32.57
N LYS A 67 -15.48 -20.13 -31.93
CA LYS A 67 -15.06 -20.15 -30.52
C LYS A 67 -13.76 -19.38 -30.30
N THR A 68 -12.76 -19.59 -31.16
CA THR A 68 -11.47 -18.89 -31.07
C THR A 68 -11.64 -17.38 -31.18
N LEU A 69 -12.49 -16.90 -32.10
CA LEU A 69 -12.81 -15.48 -32.23
C LEU A 69 -13.48 -14.92 -30.98
N MET A 70 -14.45 -15.64 -30.38
CA MET A 70 -15.08 -15.21 -29.14
C MET A 70 -14.10 -15.12 -27.97
N VAL A 71 -13.17 -16.07 -27.86
CA VAL A 71 -12.10 -16.03 -26.84
C VAL A 71 -11.17 -14.85 -27.07
N TYR A 72 -10.81 -14.58 -28.32
CA TYR A 72 -10.00 -13.41 -28.67
C TYR A 72 -10.69 -12.09 -28.28
N ASP A 73 -11.96 -11.92 -28.63
CA ASP A 73 -12.75 -10.73 -28.28
C ASP A 73 -12.96 -10.59 -26.76
N MET A 74 -13.07 -11.72 -26.04
CA MET A 74 -13.08 -11.73 -24.58
C MET A 74 -11.75 -11.21 -24.02
N ASN A 75 -10.62 -11.73 -24.52
CA ASN A 75 -9.29 -11.32 -24.08
C ASN A 75 -9.02 -9.84 -24.37
N LEU A 76 -9.48 -9.31 -25.52
CA LEU A 76 -9.38 -7.88 -25.83
C LEU A 76 -10.10 -7.02 -24.79
N ARG A 77 -11.36 -7.37 -24.47
CA ARG A 77 -12.14 -6.66 -23.44
C ARG A 77 -11.51 -6.77 -22.06
N GLU A 78 -10.89 -7.91 -21.76
CA GLU A 78 -10.21 -8.13 -20.50
C GLU A 78 -8.92 -7.29 -20.39
N MET A 79 -8.15 -7.14 -21.48
CA MET A 79 -7.01 -6.22 -21.53
C MET A 79 -7.44 -4.76 -21.28
N GLU A 80 -8.51 -4.30 -21.94
CA GLU A 80 -9.06 -2.95 -21.71
C GLU A 80 -9.50 -2.76 -20.25
N ASN A 81 -10.05 -3.81 -19.62
CA ASN A 81 -10.44 -3.77 -18.22
C ASN A 81 -9.21 -3.64 -17.31
N TYR A 82 -8.16 -4.40 -17.56
CA TYR A 82 -6.91 -4.30 -16.79
C TYR A 82 -6.25 -2.94 -16.94
N GLU A 83 -6.26 -2.34 -18.13
CA GLU A 83 -5.74 -0.99 -18.35
C GLU A 83 -6.50 0.07 -17.52
N LYS A 84 -7.83 -0.05 -17.46
CA LYS A 84 -8.67 0.83 -16.62
C LYS A 84 -8.35 0.67 -15.13
N ILE A 85 -8.22 -0.57 -14.66
CA ILE A 85 -7.86 -0.86 -13.26
C ILE A 85 -6.49 -0.28 -12.94
N TYR A 86 -5.51 -0.46 -13.82
CA TYR A 86 -4.17 0.07 -13.65
C TYR A 86 -4.17 1.60 -13.52
N THR A 87 -4.87 2.27 -14.43
CA THR A 87 -5.02 3.74 -14.42
C THR A 87 -5.68 4.23 -13.13
N ASN A 88 -6.72 3.53 -12.66
CA ASN A 88 -7.41 3.88 -11.42
C ASN A 88 -6.49 3.74 -10.20
N ILE A 89 -5.73 2.65 -10.12
CA ILE A 89 -4.75 2.43 -9.05
C ILE A 89 -3.70 3.54 -9.06
N GLU A 90 -3.16 3.89 -10.23
CA GLU A 90 -2.17 4.96 -10.37
C GLU A 90 -2.72 6.32 -9.91
N GLN A 91 -3.95 6.65 -10.28
CA GLN A 91 -4.64 7.86 -9.83
C GLN A 91 -4.80 7.87 -8.31
N ASN A 92 -5.26 6.77 -7.70
CA ASN A 92 -5.44 6.67 -6.25
C ASN A 92 -4.11 6.81 -5.49
N ILE A 93 -3.04 6.20 -5.98
CA ILE A 93 -1.69 6.33 -5.42
C ILE A 93 -1.24 7.79 -5.48
N THR A 94 -1.43 8.44 -6.63
CA THR A 94 -1.06 9.84 -6.85
C THR A 94 -1.83 10.77 -5.90
N SER A 95 -3.16 10.60 -5.80
CA SER A 95 -4.00 11.38 -4.89
C SER A 95 -3.60 11.19 -3.43
N SER A 96 -3.35 9.94 -3.01
CA SER A 96 -2.92 9.63 -1.64
C SER A 96 -1.57 10.27 -1.32
N THR A 97 -0.62 10.21 -2.26
CA THR A 97 0.71 10.82 -2.13
C THR A 97 0.60 12.34 -2.02
N MET A 98 -0.25 12.97 -2.83
CA MET A 98 -0.50 14.42 -2.76
C MET A 98 -1.06 14.84 -1.40
N LEU A 99 -2.04 14.09 -0.87
CA LEU A 99 -2.61 14.35 0.45
C LEU A 99 -1.55 14.23 1.55
N TRP A 100 -0.72 13.19 1.49
CA TRP A 100 0.37 13.00 2.44
C TRP A 100 1.37 14.16 2.41
N LEU A 101 1.80 14.59 1.22
CA LEU A 101 2.69 15.74 1.07
C LEU A 101 2.09 17.02 1.67
N ARG A 102 0.79 17.26 1.43
CA ARG A 102 0.09 18.42 2.00
C ARG A 102 0.03 18.37 3.52
N LEU A 103 -0.32 17.22 4.07
CA LEU A 103 -0.40 17.03 5.53
C LEU A 103 0.98 17.21 6.18
N SER A 104 2.03 16.64 5.59
CA SER A 104 3.41 16.80 6.04
C SER A 104 3.84 18.27 6.07
N SER A 105 3.51 19.04 5.03
CA SER A 105 3.77 20.48 4.96
C SER A 105 3.03 21.27 6.05
N ASN A 106 1.76 20.94 6.31
CA ASN A 106 0.97 21.58 7.36
C ASN A 106 1.58 21.31 8.74
N ILE A 107 1.92 20.05 9.05
CA ILE A 107 2.55 19.67 10.32
C ILE A 107 3.87 20.43 10.51
N GLN A 108 4.70 20.53 9.47
CA GLN A 108 5.95 21.28 9.54
C GLN A 108 5.73 22.76 9.85
N THR A 109 4.66 23.35 9.30
CA THR A 109 4.27 24.74 9.54
C THR A 109 3.81 24.92 10.98
N ASP A 110 2.94 24.05 11.48
CA ASP A 110 2.45 24.07 12.86
C ASP A 110 3.58 23.89 13.88
N MET A 111 4.56 23.02 13.59
CA MET A 111 5.76 22.85 14.42
C MET A 111 6.59 24.14 14.52
N LYS A 112 6.73 24.89 13.42
CA LYS A 112 7.40 26.20 13.41
C LYS A 112 6.63 27.24 14.23
N HIS A 113 5.29 27.26 14.11
CA HIS A 113 4.45 28.13 14.91
C HIS A 113 4.56 27.82 16.40
N LEU A 114 4.48 26.54 16.79
CA LEU A 114 4.61 26.10 18.18
C LEU A 114 5.98 26.50 18.78
N SER A 115 7.05 26.32 18.01
CA SER A 115 8.41 26.69 18.44
C SER A 115 8.56 28.19 18.64
N SER A 116 8.01 28.99 17.72
CA SER A 116 7.99 30.46 17.82
C SER A 116 7.16 30.93 19.02
N TRP A 117 5.97 30.36 19.20
CA TRP A 117 5.10 30.68 20.33
C TRP A 117 5.74 30.34 21.68
N LYS A 118 6.34 29.15 21.83
CA LYS A 118 7.09 28.75 23.03
C LYS A 118 8.21 29.75 23.37
N ARG A 119 8.93 30.22 22.36
CA ARG A 119 10.00 31.22 22.53
C ARG A 119 9.44 32.56 23.03
N LEU A 120 8.37 33.06 22.42
CA LEU A 120 7.72 34.31 22.82
C LEU A 120 7.17 34.24 24.25
N THR A 121 6.51 33.13 24.60
CA THR A 121 5.97 32.92 25.96
C THR A 121 7.07 32.90 27.00
N LYS A 122 8.19 32.20 26.75
CA LYS A 122 9.35 32.17 27.66
C LYS A 122 9.99 33.55 27.82
N ASN A 123 10.04 34.35 26.76
CA ASN A 123 10.64 35.69 26.76
C ASN A 123 9.67 36.78 27.25
N SER A 124 8.42 36.45 27.56
CA SER A 124 7.42 37.42 28.00
C SER A 124 7.73 37.94 29.41
N SER A 125 7.54 39.24 29.61
CA SER A 125 7.70 39.90 30.93
C SER A 125 6.85 39.22 32.01
N SER A 126 5.67 38.70 31.66
CA SER A 126 4.81 37.97 32.60
C SER A 126 5.44 36.66 33.06
N TYR A 127 6.12 35.92 32.18
CA TYR A 127 6.84 34.70 32.55
C TYR A 127 8.04 35.02 33.44
N ALA A 128 8.80 36.06 33.11
CA ALA A 128 9.91 36.53 33.95
C ALA A 128 9.44 36.96 35.35
N LYS A 129 8.31 37.68 35.45
CA LYS A 129 7.68 38.04 36.73
C LYS A 129 7.25 36.81 37.52
N LEU A 130 6.65 35.82 36.87
CA LEU A 130 6.26 34.56 37.50
C LEU A 130 7.48 33.81 38.05
N GLU A 131 8.55 33.69 37.27
CA GLU A 131 9.80 33.04 37.71
C GLU A 131 10.45 33.80 38.87
N LEU A 132 10.42 35.13 38.87
CA LEU A 132 10.88 35.94 39.99
C LEU A 132 10.05 35.62 41.26
N ARG A 133 8.72 35.54 41.14
CA ARG A 133 7.85 35.20 42.27
C ARG A 133 8.11 33.79 42.80
N LYS A 134 8.37 32.80 41.93
CA LYS A 134 8.78 31.46 42.36
C LYS A 134 10.06 31.48 43.19
N LYS A 135 11.08 32.24 42.74
CA LYS A 135 12.34 32.40 43.49
C LYS A 135 12.13 33.09 44.83
N GLN A 136 11.35 34.17 44.85
CA GLN A 136 10.99 34.87 46.09
C GLN A 136 10.30 33.93 47.09
N PHE A 137 9.35 33.13 46.62
CA PHE A 137 8.65 32.15 47.46
C PHE A 137 9.59 31.07 47.99
N HIS A 138 10.52 30.58 47.17
CA HIS A 138 11.52 29.60 47.59
C HIS A 138 12.42 30.16 48.70
N VAL A 139 12.92 31.39 48.55
CA VAL A 139 13.72 32.05 49.60
C VAL A 139 12.93 32.16 50.90
N LEU A 140 11.68 32.62 50.85
CA LEU A 140 10.82 32.71 52.03
C LEU A 140 10.66 31.35 52.72
N LEU A 141 10.43 30.29 51.96
CA LEU A 141 10.30 28.93 52.50
C LEU A 141 11.59 28.48 53.19
N SER A 142 12.75 28.70 52.56
CA SER A 142 14.05 28.38 53.17
C SER A 142 14.31 29.16 54.45
N THR A 143 13.99 30.46 54.48
CA THR A 143 14.10 31.27 55.71
C THR A 143 13.17 30.78 56.80
N ILE A 144 11.94 30.36 56.47
CA ILE A 144 11.03 29.76 57.45
C ILE A 144 11.62 28.47 58.01
N GLN A 145 12.18 27.61 57.15
CA GLN A 145 12.83 26.37 57.58
C GLN A 145 14.04 26.63 58.48
N GLU A 146 14.89 27.60 58.13
CA GLU A 146 16.04 28.01 58.93
C GLU A 146 15.59 28.57 60.29
N LEU A 147 14.56 29.42 60.33
CA LEU A 147 14.03 29.96 61.58
C LEU A 147 13.41 28.87 62.46
N GLN A 148 12.68 27.92 61.87
CA GLN A 148 12.16 26.76 62.59
C GLN A 148 13.30 25.92 63.18
N GLN A 149 14.38 25.71 62.44
CA GLN A 149 15.55 24.98 62.91
C GLN A 149 16.27 25.73 64.04
N THR A 150 16.40 27.07 63.96
CA THR A 150 16.97 27.88 65.04
C THR A 150 16.10 27.83 66.29
N LEU A 151 14.78 27.97 66.17
CA LEU A 151 13.85 27.84 67.31
C LEU A 151 13.94 26.45 67.95
N GLU A 152 14.04 25.40 67.15
CA GLU A 152 14.19 24.03 67.66
C GLU A 152 15.56 23.81 68.34
N ASN A 153 16.59 24.55 67.94
CA ASN A 153 17.90 24.54 68.60
C ASN A 153 17.88 25.34 69.90
N ASP A 154 17.23 26.50 69.94
CA ASP A 154 17.09 27.33 71.15
C ASP A 154 16.23 26.62 72.22
N GLU A 155 15.15 25.94 71.84
CA GLU A 155 14.37 25.10 72.76
C GLU A 155 15.18 23.90 73.31
N LYS A 156 16.20 23.43 72.56
CA LYS A 156 17.13 22.40 73.05
C LYS A 156 18.18 22.98 74.00
N SER A 157 18.67 24.20 73.76
CA SER A 157 19.62 24.86 74.68
C SER A 157 18.98 25.31 76.00
N ASP A 158 17.74 25.80 75.99
CA ASP A 158 17.01 26.18 77.21
C ASP A 158 16.65 24.98 78.11
N ASN A 159 16.57 23.78 77.52
CA ASN A 159 16.35 22.53 78.26
C ASN A 159 17.66 21.93 78.84
N ASP A 160 18.82 22.23 78.25
CA ASP A 160 20.13 21.80 78.76
C ASP A 160 20.59 22.66 79.96
N ASP A 161 20.20 23.95 80.03
CA ASP A 161 20.49 24.83 81.18
C ASP A 161 19.67 24.50 82.45
N ASN A 162 18.65 23.63 82.36
CA ASN A 162 17.82 23.19 83.49
C ASN A 162 18.17 21.79 84.02
N GLN A 163 19.30 21.20 83.60
CA GLN A 163 19.79 19.91 84.10
C GLN A 163 21.29 19.91 84.48
N GLU A 164 21.66 20.58 85.58
CA GLU A 164 22.81 20.19 86.42
C GLU A 164 22.62 20.68 87.88
N SER A 165 21.98 19.90 88.77
CA SER A 165 22.57 19.00 89.81
C SER A 165 22.73 19.68 91.21
N PRO A 166 23.09 18.98 92.33
CA PRO A 166 22.17 18.62 93.43
C PRO A 166 22.56 19.17 94.83
N VAL A 167 21.61 19.06 95.79
CA VAL A 167 21.75 18.89 97.28
C VAL A 167 22.96 19.52 98.01
N GLN A 168 22.70 20.38 99.01
CA GLN A 168 23.42 20.31 100.30
C GLN A 168 22.66 20.91 101.50
N THR A 169 22.78 20.17 102.60
CA THR A 169 22.23 20.25 103.96
C THR A 169 22.71 21.46 104.78
N GLY A 170 21.96 21.87 105.81
CA GLY A 170 22.54 22.62 106.94
C GLY A 170 21.54 23.31 107.87
N GLU A 171 21.29 22.67 109.02
CA GLU A 171 20.79 23.15 110.33
C GLU A 171 19.53 24.04 110.45
#